data_AF-A0A7U9RY05-F1
#
_entry.id   AF-A0A7U9RY05-F1
#
_cell.length_a   1.000
_cell.length_b   1.000
_cell.length_c   1.000
_cell.angle_alpha   90.00
_cell.angle_beta   90.00
_cell.angle_gamma   90.00
#
_symmetry.space_group_name_H-M   'P 1'
#
loop_
_entity.id
_entity.type
_entity.pdbx_description
1 polymer ?
#
loop_
_entity_poly.entity_id
_entity_poly.type
_entity_poly.pdbx_seq_one_letter_code
_entity_poly.pdbx_strand_id
1 'polypeptide(L)'
;MDEKIYQIAEQIVQLHRKAYEVYLPLVKDVCSRIVSEDELSHLLDYVLDFACDEKILGLYKRVCRRYLYIYPSCVKSYIEAYREMWEDEDSSSTELFVEKEDKMF
;
A
#
# COMPACT_ATOMS: atom_id res chain seq x y z
N MET A 1 7.92 -30.66 -8.31
CA MET A 1 7.69 -29.20 -8.22
C MET A 1 8.67 -28.56 -9.20
N ASP A 2 8.22 -27.63 -10.05
CA ASP A 2 9.00 -27.17 -11.21
C ASP A 2 10.09 -26.16 -10.78
N GLU A 3 11.36 -26.48 -11.05
CA GLU A 3 12.52 -25.66 -10.69
C GLU A 3 12.43 -24.23 -11.26
N LYS A 4 11.79 -24.06 -12.42
CA LYS A 4 11.57 -22.74 -13.03
C LYS A 4 10.60 -21.89 -12.22
N ILE A 5 9.59 -22.51 -11.61
CA ILE A 5 8.62 -21.80 -10.75
C ILE A 5 9.35 -21.23 -9.53
N TYR A 6 10.26 -21.99 -8.93
CA TYR A 6 11.06 -21.50 -7.80
C TYR A 6 11.96 -20.32 -8.17
N GLN A 7 12.63 -20.39 -9.33
CA GLN A 7 13.48 -19.29 -9.80
C GLN A 7 12.67 -18.00 -10.06
N ILE A 8 11.45 -18.12 -10.57
CA ILE A 8 10.54 -16.98 -10.76
C ILE A 8 10.10 -16.43 -9.40
N ALA A 9 9.70 -17.29 -8.46
CA ALA A 9 9.30 -16.87 -7.13
C ALA A 9 10.43 -16.12 -6.39
N GLU A 10 11.67 -16.59 -6.50
CA GLU A 10 12.84 -15.91 -5.93
C GLU A 10 13.05 -14.53 -6.56
N GLN A 11 12.91 -14.41 -7.88
CA GLN A 11 13.03 -13.11 -8.57
C GLN A 11 11.94 -12.12 -8.14
N ILE A 12 10.71 -12.59 -7.92
CA ILE A 12 9.60 -11.77 -7.39
C ILE A 12 9.95 -11.25 -5.99
N VAL A 13 10.44 -12.10 -5.09
CA VAL A 13 10.87 -11.70 -3.74
C VAL A 13 11.98 -10.65 -3.81
N GLN A 14 12.97 -10.85 -4.68
CA GLN A 14 14.05 -9.87 -4.88
C GLN A 14 13.54 -8.55 -5.44
N LEU A 15 12.54 -8.57 -6.32
CA LEU A 15 11.91 -7.38 -6.87
C LEU A 15 11.21 -6.57 -5.77
N HIS A 16 10.40 -7.22 -4.92
CA HIS A 16 9.74 -6.54 -3.80
C HIS A 16 10.74 -5.94 -2.81
N ARG A 17 11.84 -6.64 -2.53
CA ARG A 17 12.92 -6.10 -1.69
C ARG A 17 13.52 -4.82 -2.28
N LYS A 18 13.83 -4.82 -3.58
CA LYS A 18 14.36 -3.63 -4.26
C LYS A 18 13.36 -2.49 -4.27
N ALA A 19 12.09 -2.78 -4.53
CA ALA A 19 11.02 -1.79 -4.45
C ALA A 19 10.96 -1.15 -3.06
N TYR A 20 11.08 -1.94 -1.99
CA TYR A 20 11.06 -1.43 -0.63
C TYR A 20 12.25 -0.49 -0.35
N GLU A 21 13.45 -0.87 -0.78
CA GLU A 21 14.66 -0.06 -0.62
C GLU A 21 14.55 1.30 -1.35
N VAL A 22 13.84 1.35 -2.49
CA VAL A 22 13.58 2.57 -3.27
C VAL A 22 12.48 3.43 -2.66
N TYR A 23 11.34 2.85 -2.28
CA TYR A 23 10.18 3.62 -1.82
C TYR A 23 10.29 4.08 -0.37
N LEU A 24 11.01 3.35 0.48
CA LEU A 24 11.20 3.73 1.89
C LEU A 24 11.70 5.17 2.09
N PRO A 25 12.80 5.63 1.44
CA PRO A 25 13.26 7.01 1.58
C PRO A 25 12.26 8.03 1.02
N LEU A 26 11.57 7.73 -0.09
CA LEU A 26 10.58 8.62 -0.69
C LEU A 26 9.37 8.83 0.23
N VAL A 27 8.85 7.75 0.80
CA VAL A 27 7.77 7.78 1.79
C VAL A 27 8.18 8.54 3.04
N LYS A 28 9.43 8.38 3.51
CA LYS A 28 9.95 9.16 4.63
C LYS A 28 10.03 10.65 4.32
N ASP A 29 10.50 11.02 3.14
CA ASP A 29 10.60 12.42 2.70
C ASP A 29 9.21 13.04 2.63
N VAL A 30 8.29 12.45 1.87
CA VAL A 30 6.91 12.93 1.74
C VAL A 30 6.26 13.05 3.12
N CYS A 31 6.36 12.03 3.98
CA CYS A 31 5.77 12.09 5.32
C CYS A 31 6.37 13.17 6.24
N SER A 32 7.60 13.62 5.98
CA SER A 32 8.28 14.63 6.79
C SER A 32 7.82 16.07 6.52
N ARG A 33 7.14 16.30 5.39
CA ARG A 33 6.66 17.61 4.96
C ARG A 33 5.18 17.56 4.55
N ILE A 34 4.62 18.70 4.17
CA ILE A 34 3.31 18.76 3.52
C ILE A 34 3.60 18.88 2.02
N VAL A 35 3.00 17.98 1.23
CA VAL A 35 3.15 17.91 -0.22
C VAL A 35 1.82 18.25 -0.89
N SER A 36 1.83 18.55 -2.18
CA SER A 36 0.58 18.73 -2.94
C SER A 36 -0.17 17.40 -3.09
N GLU A 37 -1.48 17.48 -3.36
CA GLU A 37 -2.31 16.30 -3.63
C GLU A 37 -1.79 15.51 -4.85
N ASP A 38 -1.32 16.19 -5.89
CA ASP A 38 -0.72 15.55 -7.08
C ASP A 38 0.56 14.76 -6.73
N GLU A 39 1.46 15.35 -5.94
CA GLU A 39 2.69 14.69 -5.51
C GLU A 39 2.38 13.47 -4.62
N LEU A 40 1.41 13.61 -3.73
CA LEU A 40 0.91 12.51 -2.90
C LEU A 40 0.33 11.37 -3.76
N SER A 41 -0.52 11.71 -4.72
CA SER A 41 -1.21 10.74 -5.58
C SER A 41 -0.21 9.94 -6.41
N HIS A 42 0.76 10.63 -7.03
CA HIS A 42 1.84 9.96 -7.76
C HIS A 42 2.63 8.98 -6.88
N LEU A 43 2.97 9.35 -5.64
CA LEU A 43 3.64 8.42 -4.75
C LEU A 43 2.75 7.21 -4.41
N LEU A 44 1.47 7.44 -4.13
CA LEU A 44 0.54 6.37 -3.78
C LEU A 44 0.33 5.40 -4.96
N ASP A 45 0.22 5.87 -6.20
CA ASP A 45 0.16 5.02 -7.40
C ASP A 45 1.35 4.04 -7.45
N TYR A 46 2.57 4.57 -7.30
CA TYR A 46 3.78 3.74 -7.38
C TYR A 46 3.92 2.73 -6.24
N VAL A 47 3.48 3.10 -5.03
CA VAL A 47 3.55 2.21 -3.87
C VAL A 47 2.44 1.14 -3.94
N LEU A 48 1.26 1.49 -4.45
CA LEU A 48 0.13 0.59 -4.61
C LEU A 48 0.44 -0.61 -5.52
N ASP A 49 1.19 -0.38 -6.60
CA ASP A 49 1.64 -1.42 -7.55
C ASP A 49 2.39 -2.58 -6.87
N PHE A 50 2.99 -2.34 -5.70
CA PHE A 50 3.77 -3.33 -4.95
C PHE A 50 3.16 -3.66 -3.58
N ALA A 51 1.96 -3.15 -3.28
CA ALA A 51 1.34 -3.25 -1.95
C ALA A 51 0.84 -4.66 -1.58
N CYS A 52 1.02 -5.66 -2.45
CA CYS A 52 0.88 -7.07 -2.07
C CYS A 52 1.97 -7.57 -1.12
N ASP A 53 3.14 -6.94 -1.12
CA ASP A 53 4.18 -7.21 -0.13
C ASP A 53 3.87 -6.48 1.18
N GLU A 54 3.89 -7.20 2.30
CA GLU A 54 3.53 -6.66 3.61
C GLU A 54 4.36 -5.43 4.03
N LYS A 55 5.64 -5.37 3.63
CA LYS A 55 6.51 -4.24 3.99
C LYS A 55 6.15 -3.01 3.18
N ILE A 56 5.85 -3.18 1.90
CA ILE A 56 5.35 -2.10 1.03
C ILE A 56 3.99 -1.63 1.50
N LEU A 57 3.07 -2.55 1.84
CA LEU A 57 1.78 -2.19 2.42
C LEU A 57 1.93 -1.34 3.70
N GLY A 58 2.93 -1.65 4.52
CA GLY A 58 3.29 -0.81 5.67
C GLY A 58 3.69 0.62 5.28
N LEU A 59 4.39 0.81 4.16
CA LEU A 59 4.71 2.14 3.62
C LEU A 59 3.45 2.84 3.11
N TYR A 60 2.61 2.13 2.36
CA TYR A 60 1.35 2.65 1.84
C TYR A 60 0.44 3.18 2.95
N LYS A 61 0.17 2.33 3.96
CA LYS A 61 -0.63 2.70 5.15
C LYS A 61 -0.05 3.90 5.88
N ARG A 62 1.29 4.02 5.97
CA ARG A 62 1.95 5.16 6.60
C ARG A 62 1.65 6.47 5.88
N VAL A 63 1.70 6.48 4.55
CA VAL A 63 1.35 7.65 3.74
C VAL A 63 -0.12 7.99 3.92
N CYS A 64 -1.02 7.01 3.80
CA CYS A 64 -2.46 7.22 4.00
C CYS A 64 -2.77 7.86 5.36
N ARG A 65 -2.19 7.33 6.46
CA ARG A 65 -2.36 7.93 7.80
C ARG A 65 -1.90 9.37 7.87
N ARG A 66 -0.75 9.67 7.28
CA ARG A 66 -0.13 10.99 7.35
C ARG A 66 -1.00 12.07 6.70
N TYR A 67 -1.72 11.72 5.64
CA TYR A 67 -2.52 12.64 4.83
C TYR A 67 -4.02 12.47 5.00
N LEU A 68 -4.50 11.53 5.82
CA LEU A 68 -5.93 11.25 6.02
C LEU A 68 -6.75 12.51 6.32
N TYR A 69 -6.20 13.41 7.14
CA TYR A 69 -6.87 14.66 7.52
C TYR A 69 -6.54 15.86 6.63
N ILE A 70 -5.56 15.73 5.73
CA ILE A 70 -5.16 16.79 4.79
C ILE A 70 -5.92 16.64 3.48
N TYR A 71 -5.96 15.42 2.94
CA TYR A 71 -6.61 15.07 1.68
C TYR A 71 -7.52 13.85 1.87
N PRO A 72 -8.61 13.97 2.66
CA PRO A 72 -9.45 12.82 3.04
C PRO A 72 -10.05 12.09 1.84
N SER A 73 -10.50 12.82 0.82
CA SER A 73 -11.09 12.23 -0.39
C SER A 73 -10.07 11.41 -1.19
N CYS A 74 -8.87 11.97 -1.42
CA CYS A 74 -7.76 11.29 -2.10
C CYS A 74 -7.32 10.05 -1.33
N VAL A 75 -7.07 10.17 -0.02
CA VAL A 75 -6.67 9.02 0.79
C VAL A 75 -7.73 7.92 0.78
N LYS A 76 -9.01 8.30 0.85
CA LYS A 76 -10.13 7.33 0.77
C LYS A 76 -10.15 6.60 -0.57
N SER A 77 -10.01 7.30 -1.71
CA SER A 77 -10.00 6.63 -3.02
C SER A 77 -8.82 5.67 -3.16
N TYR A 78 -7.66 6.00 -2.58
CA TYR A 78 -6.49 5.12 -2.59
C TYR A 78 -6.67 3.89 -1.68
N ILE A 79 -7.37 4.04 -0.56
CA ILE A 79 -7.75 2.89 0.27
C ILE A 79 -8.67 1.96 -0.52
N GLU A 80 -9.66 2.50 -1.21
CA GLU A 80 -10.59 1.72 -2.04
C GLU A 80 -9.84 1.03 -3.19
N ALA A 81 -8.91 1.72 -3.85
CA ALA A 81 -8.06 1.14 -4.90
C ALA A 81 -7.21 -0.03 -4.38
N TYR A 82 -6.66 0.06 -3.16
CA TYR A 82 -5.96 -1.07 -2.54
C TYR A 82 -6.87 -2.28 -2.35
N ARG A 83 -8.09 -2.08 -1.83
CA ARG A 83 -9.05 -3.17 -1.62
C ARG A 83 -9.44 -3.82 -2.94
N GLU A 84 -9.74 -3.02 -3.95
CA GLU A 84 -10.09 -3.51 -5.28
C GLU A 84 -8.97 -4.31 -5.94
N MET A 85 -7.71 -3.90 -5.76
CA MET A 85 -6.57 -4.59 -6.37
C MET A 85 -6.12 -5.85 -5.60
N TRP A 86 -6.17 -5.84 -4.27
CA TRP A 86 -5.45 -6.81 -3.44
C TRP A 86 -6.30 -7.55 -2.41
N GLU A 87 -7.52 -7.11 -2.10
CA GLU A 87 -8.42 -7.84 -1.19
C GLU A 87 -9.41 -8.68 -2.01
N ASP A 88 -9.57 -9.96 -1.65
CA ASP A 88 -10.57 -10.82 -2.27
C ASP A 88 -12.00 -10.40 -1.88
N GLU A 89 -12.94 -10.47 -2.83
CA GLU A 89 -14.36 -10.13 -2.64
C GLU A 89 -15.04 -10.95 -1.50
N ASP A 90 -14.51 -12.12 -1.16
CA ASP A 90 -15.07 -13.04 -0.15
C ASP A 90 -14.87 -12.59 1.30
N SER A 91 -14.09 -11.52 1.56
CA SER A 91 -13.93 -10.94 2.91
C SER A 91 -15.15 -10.15 3.40
N SER A 92 -16.20 -10.04 2.58
CA SER A 92 -17.43 -9.29 2.88
C SER A 92 -18.53 -10.10 3.59
N SER A 93 -18.35 -11.40 3.84
CA SER A 93 -19.34 -12.17 4.60
C SER A 93 -18.83 -12.51 6.00
N THR A 94 -19.54 -11.98 6.99
CA THR A 94 -19.51 -12.30 8.44
C THR A 94 -18.69 -11.33 9.31
N GLU A 95 -19.45 -10.36 9.84
CA GLU A 95 -19.37 -9.79 11.20
C GLU A 95 -18.57 -8.50 11.49
N LEU A 96 -19.38 -7.49 11.85
CA LEU A 96 -19.17 -6.40 12.81
C LEU A 96 -18.49 -5.10 12.31
N PHE A 97 -19.38 -4.23 11.81
CA PHE A 97 -19.26 -2.79 11.60
C PHE A 97 -18.92 -1.99 12.88
N VAL A 98 -17.85 -2.31 13.62
CA VAL A 98 -17.27 -1.41 14.64
C VAL A 98 -15.74 -1.58 14.77
N GLU A 99 -15.15 -2.75 14.46
CA GLU A 99 -13.70 -2.98 14.66
C GLU A 99 -12.80 -2.72 13.43
N LYS A 100 -13.37 -2.42 12.25
CA LYS A 100 -12.59 -2.31 11.00
C LYS A 100 -11.78 -1.02 10.85
N GLU A 101 -12.01 0.02 11.65
CA GLU A 101 -11.15 1.23 11.61
C GLU A 101 -9.76 0.98 12.22
N ASP A 102 -9.64 0.10 13.21
CA ASP A 102 -8.37 -0.22 13.87
C ASP A 102 -7.50 -1.18 13.02
N LYS A 103 -8.11 -2.09 12.24
CA LYS A 103 -7.35 -3.01 11.36
C LYS A 103 -6.80 -2.35 10.10
N MET A 104 -7.33 -1.19 9.71
CA MET A 104 -6.82 -0.42 8.59
C MET A 104 -5.82 0.66 9.02
N PHE A 105 -5.82 0.99 10.31
CA PHE A 105 -4.84 1.85 10.97
C PHE A 105 -4.16 1.13 12.15
#